data_AF-B8IU97-F1
#
_entry.id   AF-B8IU97-F1
#
_cell.length_a   1.000
_cell.length_b   1.000
_cell.length_c   1.000
_cell.angle_alpha   90.00
_cell.angle_beta   90.00
_cell.angle_gamma   90.00
#
_symmetry.space_group_name_H-M   'P 1'
#
loop_
_entity.id
_entity.type
_entity.pdbx_description
1 polymer ?
#
loop_
_entity_poly.entity_id
_entity_poly.type
_entity_poly.pdbx_seq_one_letter_code
_entity_poly.pdbx_strand_id
1 'polypeptide(L)'
;MERPSYYRLRVHAGREDLIVNAPTERDICIAGEQIVRHLFRVDLTAMYVIEGPDAECERRVRTYLIDVLSELGSSGRELHRLI
;
A
#
# COMPACT_ATOMS: atom_id res chain seq x y z
N MET A 1 3.84 17.04 21.69
CA MET A 1 3.17 16.64 20.43
C MET A 1 3.13 15.13 20.42
N GLU A 2 1.98 14.55 20.79
CA GLU A 2 1.76 13.11 20.71
C GLU A 2 1.82 12.72 19.24
N ARG A 3 2.79 11.89 18.86
CA ARG A 3 2.83 11.35 17.50
C ARG A 3 1.55 10.54 17.29
N PRO A 4 0.88 10.69 16.14
CA PRO A 4 -0.29 9.88 15.85
C PRO A 4 0.08 8.39 15.90
N SER A 5 -0.52 7.66 16.84
CA SER A 5 -0.43 6.19 16.95
C SER A 5 -1.30 5.50 15.89
N TYR A 6 -1.44 6.08 14.70
CA TYR A 6 -2.26 5.55 13.63
C TYR A 6 -1.44 5.35 12.37
N TYR A 7 -1.83 4.34 11.59
CA TYR A 7 -1.30 4.05 10.28
C TYR A 7 -2.24 4.66 9.24
N ARG A 8 -1.67 5.26 8.21
CA ARG A 8 -2.43 5.78 7.09
C ARG A 8 -1.79 5.36 5.77
N LEU A 9 -2.63 4.89 4.85
CA LEU A 9 -2.27 4.58 3.48
C LEU A 9 -3.09 5.48 2.56
N ARG A 10 -2.41 6.29 1.76
CA ARG A 10 -3.01 7.08 0.69
C ARG A 10 -2.66 6.42 -0.62
N VAL A 11 -3.67 6.14 -1.43
CA VAL A 11 -3.52 5.48 -2.72
C VAL A 11 -4.12 6.39 -3.78
N HIS A 12 -3.30 6.79 -4.74
CA HIS A 12 -3.72 7.58 -5.88
C HIS A 12 -3.72 6.70 -7.11
N ALA A 13 -4.91 6.35 -7.62
CA ALA A 13 -5.08 5.44 -8.74
C ALA A 13 -5.95 6.09 -9.83
N GLY A 14 -5.33 6.50 -10.94
CA GLY A 14 -6.04 7.18 -12.03
C GLY A 14 -6.64 8.52 -11.61
N ARG A 15 -7.97 8.57 -11.40
CA ARG A 15 -8.71 9.76 -10.95
C ARG A 15 -9.24 9.64 -9.52
N GLU A 16 -8.95 8.53 -8.85
CA GLU A 16 -9.47 8.22 -7.54
C GLU A 16 -8.36 8.29 -6.49
N ASP A 17 -8.64 9.01 -5.41
CA ASP A 17 -7.81 9.06 -4.22
C ASP A 17 -8.51 8.27 -3.12
N LEU A 18 -7.86 7.22 -2.64
CA LEU A 18 -8.31 6.42 -1.51
C LEU A 18 -7.43 6.69 -0.30
N ILE A 19 -8.05 6.96 0.85
CA ILE A 19 -7.33 7.12 2.11
C ILE A 19 -7.87 6.08 3.08
N VAL A 20 -6.98 5.21 3.54
CA VAL A 20 -7.27 4.23 4.60
C VAL A 20 -6.51 4.63 5.85
N ASN A 21 -7.22 4.64 6.98
CA ASN A 21 -6.62 4.80 8.29
C ASN A 21 -6.85 3.51 9.08
N ALA A 22 -5.84 3.10 9.85
CA ALA A 22 -5.87 1.88 10.62
C ALA A 22 -5.18 2.09 11.98
N PRO A 23 -5.67 1.45 13.05
CA PRO A 23 -5.09 1.58 14.39
C PRO A 23 -3.81 0.76 14.57
N THR A 24 -3.56 -0.25 13.72
CA THR A 24 -2.38 -1.13 13.84
C THR A 24 -1.70 -1.38 12.50
N GLU A 25 -0.43 -1.81 12.56
CA GLU A 25 0.34 -2.22 11.39
C GLU A 25 -0.34 -3.36 10.63
N ARG A 26 -0.92 -4.30 11.38
CA ARG A 26 -1.60 -5.46 10.79
C ARG A 26 -2.84 -5.03 10.00
N ASP A 27 -3.65 -4.14 10.57
CA ASP A 27 -4.87 -3.64 9.92
C ASP A 27 -4.54 -2.89 8.63
N ILE A 28 -3.48 -2.06 8.63
CA ILE A 28 -3.09 -1.34 7.41
C ILE A 28 -2.52 -2.27 6.33
N CYS A 29 -1.78 -3.32 6.72
CA CYS A 29 -1.27 -4.31 5.78
C CYS A 29 -2.42 -5.09 5.12
N ILE A 30 -3.41 -5.53 5.89
CA ILE A 30 -4.59 -6.22 5.36
C ILE A 30 -5.36 -5.32 4.39
N ALA A 31 -5.61 -4.06 4.77
CA ALA A 31 -6.32 -3.13 3.91
C ALA A 31 -5.52 -2.77 2.65
N GLY A 32 -4.21 -2.52 2.80
CA GLY A 32 -3.31 -2.23 1.69
C GLY A 32 -3.21 -3.39 0.71
N GLU A 33 -3.13 -4.63 1.19
CA GLU A 33 -3.15 -5.82 0.33
C GLU A 33 -4.44 -5.92 -0.48
N GLN A 34 -5.60 -5.71 0.15
CA GLN A 34 -6.88 -5.74 -0.56
C GLN A 34 -6.93 -4.69 -1.67
N ILE A 35 -6.43 -3.48 -1.42
CA ILE A 35 -6.35 -2.40 -2.41
C ILE A 35 -5.40 -2.79 -3.54
N VAL A 36 -4.19 -3.23 -3.22
CA VAL A 36 -3.19 -3.68 -4.19
C VAL A 36 -3.75 -4.78 -5.09
N ARG A 37 -4.38 -5.81 -4.51
CA ARG A 37 -5.02 -6.90 -5.26
C ARG A 37 -6.16 -6.39 -6.14
N HIS A 38 -6.98 -5.45 -5.64
CA HIS A 38 -8.06 -4.86 -6.42
C HIS A 38 -7.51 -4.09 -7.63
N LEU A 39 -6.56 -3.19 -7.40
CA LEU A 39 -5.92 -2.37 -8.44
C LEU A 39 -5.22 -3.23 -9.50
N PHE A 40 -4.53 -4.29 -9.07
CA PHE A 40 -3.92 -5.27 -9.96
C PHE A 40 -4.98 -5.98 -10.83
N ARG A 41 -6.13 -6.38 -10.25
CA ARG A 41 -7.22 -7.03 -11.00
C ARG A 41 -7.85 -6.13 -12.06
N VAL A 42 -7.87 -4.81 -11.84
CA VAL A 42 -8.40 -3.83 -12.80
C VAL A 42 -7.32 -3.21 -13.69
N ASP A 43 -6.09 -3.73 -13.64
CA ASP A 43 -4.92 -3.28 -14.42
C ASP A 43 -4.64 -1.77 -14.27
N LEU A 44 -4.84 -1.25 -13.04
CA LEU A 44 -4.69 0.18 -12.76
C LEU A 44 -3.39 0.45 -11.99
N THR A 45 -2.56 1.34 -12.53
CA THR A 45 -1.37 1.83 -11.83
C THR A 45 -1.77 2.79 -10.71
N ALA A 46 -1.14 2.64 -9.54
CA ALA A 46 -1.37 3.52 -8.42
C ALA A 46 -0.07 3.93 -7.71
N MET A 47 -0.09 5.12 -7.13
CA MET A 47 0.93 5.64 -6.24
C MET A 47 0.49 5.48 -4.79
N TYR A 48 1.41 5.04 -3.93
CA TYR A 48 1.13 4.78 -2.51
C TYR A 48 1.96 5.69 -1.63
N VAL A 49 1.34 6.32 -0.64
CA VAL A 49 1.99 7.05 0.44
C VAL A 49 1.58 6.41 1.74
N ILE A 50 2.57 5.95 2.52
CA ILE A 50 2.37 5.33 3.83
C ILE A 50 2.83 6.33 4.88
N GLU A 51 1.98 6.60 5.86
CA GLU A 51 2.32 7.40 7.04
C GLU A 51 2.15 6.47 8.25
N GLY A 52 3.19 6.36 9.07
CA GLY A 52 3.21 5.53 10.27
C GLY A 52 3.71 6.30 11.50
N PRO A 53 3.72 5.65 12.68
CA PRO A 53 4.22 6.26 13.91
C PRO A 53 5.74 6.50 13.89
N ASP A 54 6.47 5.75 13.06
CA ASP A 54 7.91 5.84 12.85
C ASP A 54 8.32 5.30 11.47
N ALA A 55 9.54 5.63 11.06
CA ALA A 55 10.09 5.25 9.75
C ALA A 55 10.30 3.73 9.59
N GLU A 56 10.48 2.97 10.67
CA GLU A 56 10.61 1.50 10.59
C GLU A 56 9.26 0.86 10.27
N CYS A 57 8.18 1.33 10.92
CA CYS A 57 6.81 0.96 10.59
C CYS A 57 6.48 1.24 9.12
N GLU A 58 6.76 2.45 8.63
CA GLU A 58 6.55 2.81 7.22
C GLU A 58 7.30 1.87 6.28
N ARG A 59 8.55 1.54 6.62
CA ARG A 59 9.37 0.62 5.84
C ARG A 59 8.81 -0.80 5.83
N ARG A 60 8.35 -1.33 6.96
CA ARG A 60 7.76 -2.67 7.05
C ARG A 60 6.50 -2.78 6.21
N VAL A 61 5.57 -1.84 6.35
CA VAL A 61 4.33 -1.79 5.56
C VAL A 61 4.66 -1.67 4.07
N ARG A 62 5.62 -0.82 3.71
CA ARG A 62 6.06 -0.67 2.32
C ARG A 62 6.62 -1.96 1.73
N THR A 63 7.53 -2.61 2.46
CA THR A 63 8.13 -3.89 2.02
C THR A 63 7.04 -4.95 1.83
N TYR A 64 6.09 -5.03 2.76
CA TYR A 64 4.97 -5.96 2.66
C TYR A 64 4.14 -5.75 1.39
N LEU A 65 3.74 -4.51 1.09
CA LEU A 65 2.94 -4.24 -0.12
C LEU A 65 3.73 -4.48 -1.43
N ILE A 66 5.04 -4.25 -1.42
CA ILE A 66 5.91 -4.57 -2.56
C ILE A 66 5.98 -6.09 -2.76
N ASP A 67 6.09 -6.86 -1.67
CA ASP A 67 6.10 -8.33 -1.71
C ASP A 67 4.79 -8.86 -2.32
N VAL A 68 3.65 -8.38 -1.85
CA VAL A 68 2.32 -8.70 -2.42
C VAL A 68 2.25 -8.36 -3.91
N LEU A 69 2.71 -7.17 -4.32
CA LEU A 69 2.76 -6.79 -5.74
C LEU A 69 3.66 -7.73 -6.55
N SER A 70 4.80 -8.14 -5.99
CA SER A 70 5.74 -9.07 -6.61
C SER A 70 5.12 -10.47 -6.77
N GLU A 71 4.39 -10.97 -5.77
CA GLU A 71 3.65 -12.23 -5.84
C GLU A 71 2.56 -12.19 -6.93
N LEU A 72 1.84 -11.07 -7.03
CA LEU A 72 0.82 -10.85 -8.06
C LEU A 72 1.43 -10.77 -9.46
N GLY A 73 2.54 -10.03 -9.64
CA GLY A 73 3.25 -9.89 -10.92
C GLY A 73 3.95 -11.18 -11.38
N SER A 74 4.46 -11.98 -10.44
CA SER A 74 5.03 -13.31 -10.72
C SER A 74 3.99 -14.32 -11.22
N SER A 75 2.69 -14.01 -11.09
CA SER A 75 1.59 -14.81 -11.64
C SER A 75 1.19 -14.43 -13.07
N GLY A 76 1.94 -13.56 -13.78
CA GLY A 76 1.91 -13.56 -15.24
C GLY A 76 1.81 -12.21 -15.97
N ARG A 77 2.36 -11.10 -15.46
CA ARG A 77 2.59 -9.91 -16.29
C ARG A 77 3.67 -9.01 -15.66
N GLU A 78 4.74 -8.77 -16.43
CA GLU A 78 5.81 -7.82 -16.13
C GLU A 78 5.24 -6.43 -15.80
N LEU A 79 5.22 -6.08 -14.51
CA LEU A 79 4.84 -4.74 -14.07
C LEU A 79 6.02 -3.79 -14.30
N HIS A 80 5.92 -3.00 -15.36
CA HIS A 80 6.83 -1.92 -15.68
C HIS A 80 6.85 -0.85 -14.57
N ARG A 81 7.96 -0.83 -13.82
CA ARG A 81 8.69 0.34 -13.28
C ARG A 81 7.86 1.49 -12.68
N LEU A 82 7.81 1.55 -11.35
CA LEU A 82 7.48 2.77 -10.59
C LEU A 82 8.75 3.63 -10.40
N ILE A 83 8.64 4.92 -10.76
CA ILE A 83 9.63 6.00 -10.54
C ILE A 83 9.29 6.71 -9.23
#